data_AF-A0A3B0PDR6-F1
#
_entry.id   AF-A0A3B0PDR6-F1
#
_cell.length_a   1.000
_cell.length_b   1.000
_cell.length_c   1.000
_cell.angle_alpha   90.00
_cell.angle_beta   90.00
_cell.angle_gamma   90.00
#
_symmetry.space_group_name_H-M   'P 1'
#
loop_
_entity.id
_entity.type
_entity.pdbx_description
1 polymer ?
#
loop_
_entity_poly.entity_id
_entity_poly.type
_entity_poly.pdbx_seq_one_letter_code
_entity_poly.pdbx_strand_id
1 'polypeptide(L)'
;MISLASAVIIGSMIGFAENSAEKNGQLFPANKQLFDNDYSKIYDQNGNLNPELTITNANKTAQTGRISSDATEFWFLDNPNQKYDFDQFFSEYYKRFNEPFVLEIKYGSFSFFDEYVLAVRPKQFLEFTNW
;
A
#
# COMPACT_ATOMS: atom_id res chain seq x y z
N MET A 1 -55.77 -21.23 10.05
CA MET A 1 -54.35 -21.25 10.50
C MET A 1 -53.34 -21.37 9.35
N ILE A 2 -53.66 -22.00 8.22
CA ILE A 2 -52.70 -22.12 7.07
C ILE A 2 -52.55 -20.80 6.30
N SER A 3 -53.62 -20.03 6.12
CA SER A 3 -53.60 -18.77 5.34
C SER A 3 -52.74 -17.66 5.96
N LEU A 4 -52.71 -17.56 7.30
CA LEU A 4 -51.88 -16.58 8.02
C LEU A 4 -50.39 -16.92 7.94
N ALA A 5 -50.04 -18.19 8.02
CA ALA A 5 -48.65 -18.64 7.89
C ALA A 5 -48.10 -18.38 6.47
N SER A 6 -48.91 -18.64 5.44
CA SER A 6 -48.52 -18.38 4.04
C SER A 6 -48.31 -16.88 3.76
N ALA A 7 -49.12 -16.00 4.36
CA ALA A 7 -48.97 -14.56 4.19
C ALA A 7 -47.65 -14.02 4.78
N VAL A 8 -47.22 -14.56 5.92
CA VAL A 8 -45.94 -14.18 6.56
C VAL A 8 -44.75 -14.67 5.73
N ILE A 9 -44.82 -15.88 5.17
CA ILE A 9 -43.76 -16.44 4.32
C ILE A 9 -43.63 -15.65 3.02
N ILE A 10 -44.74 -15.34 2.35
CA ILE A 10 -44.72 -14.55 1.11
C ILE A 10 -44.23 -13.12 1.39
N GLY A 11 -44.71 -12.49 2.45
CA GLY A 11 -44.28 -11.13 2.84
C GLY A 11 -42.79 -11.06 3.17
N SER A 12 -42.24 -12.06 3.86
CA SER A 12 -40.81 -12.12 4.17
C SER A 12 -39.94 -12.37 2.93
N MET A 13 -40.39 -13.17 1.96
CA MET A 13 -39.68 -13.34 0.69
C MET A 13 -39.67 -12.06 -0.14
N ILE A 14 -40.78 -11.33 -0.22
CA ILE A 14 -40.85 -10.05 -0.94
C ILE A 14 -39.97 -9.01 -0.25
N GLY A 15 -40.07 -8.88 1.08
CA GLY A 15 -39.24 -7.96 1.85
C GLY A 15 -37.74 -8.25 1.72
N PHE A 16 -37.36 -9.54 1.71
CA PHE A 16 -35.98 -9.94 1.45
C PHE A 16 -35.56 -9.59 0.02
N ALA A 17 -36.33 -9.96 -1.00
CA ALA A 17 -35.99 -9.72 -2.40
C ALA A 17 -35.89 -8.22 -2.76
N GLU A 18 -36.66 -7.35 -2.10
CA GLU A 18 -36.58 -5.90 -2.31
C GLU A 18 -35.35 -5.26 -1.63
N ASN A 19 -34.86 -5.86 -0.54
CA ASN A 19 -33.73 -5.32 0.23
C ASN A 19 -32.43 -6.12 0.04
N SER A 20 -32.44 -7.13 -0.82
CA SER A 20 -31.28 -8.03 -0.97
C SER A 20 -30.12 -7.36 -1.69
N ALA A 21 -28.91 -7.85 -1.41
CA ALA A 21 -27.69 -7.39 -2.06
C ALA A 21 -27.66 -7.71 -3.56
N GLU A 22 -28.42 -8.73 -3.99
CA GLU A 22 -28.58 -9.10 -5.40
C GLU A 22 -29.38 -8.06 -6.20
N LYS A 23 -30.32 -7.34 -5.56
CA LYS A 23 -31.09 -6.26 -6.20
C LYS A 23 -30.43 -4.89 -6.01
N ASN A 24 -29.96 -4.59 -4.81
CA ASN A 24 -29.45 -3.25 -4.44
C ASN A 24 -27.93 -3.11 -4.66
N GLY A 25 -27.26 -4.19 -5.06
CA GLY A 25 -25.80 -4.26 -5.11
C GLY A 25 -25.20 -4.53 -3.74
N GLN A 26 -24.04 -5.20 -3.71
CA GLN A 26 -23.28 -5.33 -2.47
C GLN A 26 -22.80 -3.95 -2.02
N LEU A 27 -23.14 -3.59 -0.79
CA LEU A 27 -22.53 -2.45 -0.11
C LEU A 27 -21.07 -2.80 0.17
N PHE A 28 -20.19 -2.43 -0.75
CA PHE A 28 -18.75 -2.47 -0.49
C PHE A 28 -18.42 -1.32 0.47
N PRO A 29 -17.74 -1.57 1.61
CA PRO A 29 -17.21 -0.51 2.47
C PRO A 29 -16.00 0.20 1.84
N ALA A 30 -15.83 0.13 0.52
CA ALA A 30 -14.72 0.72 -0.17
C ALA A 30 -14.94 2.22 -0.31
N ASN A 31 -14.07 3.01 0.33
CA ASN A 31 -14.04 4.44 0.16
C ASN A 31 -13.83 4.78 -1.33
N LYS A 32 -14.75 5.56 -1.92
CA LYS A 32 -14.71 5.95 -3.34
C LYS A 32 -13.37 6.60 -3.73
N GLN A 33 -12.69 7.23 -2.77
CA GLN A 33 -11.38 7.85 -2.92
C GLN A 33 -10.26 6.84 -3.21
N LEU A 34 -10.43 5.56 -2.86
CA LEU A 34 -9.46 4.49 -3.17
C LEU A 34 -9.41 4.14 -4.66
N PHE A 35 -10.42 4.56 -5.43
CA PHE A 35 -10.51 4.33 -6.87
C PHE A 35 -10.08 5.55 -7.69
N ASP A 36 -9.71 6.66 -7.03
CA ASP A 36 -9.28 7.87 -7.71
C ASP A 36 -7.77 7.81 -7.94
N ASN A 37 -7.36 7.63 -9.20
CA ASN A 37 -5.96 7.65 -9.60
C ASN A 37 -5.55 9.09 -9.89
N ASP A 38 -5.13 9.81 -8.85
CA ASP A 38 -4.60 11.16 -9.00
C ASP A 38 -3.12 11.12 -9.41
N TYR A 39 -2.89 11.10 -10.72
CA TYR A 39 -1.55 11.13 -11.30
C TYR A 39 -0.87 12.50 -11.16
N SER A 40 -1.53 13.56 -10.69
CA SER A 40 -0.84 14.85 -10.44
C SER A 40 0.15 14.75 -9.28
N LYS A 41 -0.07 13.82 -8.34
CA LYS A 41 0.78 13.61 -7.17
C LYS A 41 2.14 13.00 -7.48
N ILE A 42 2.32 12.44 -8.67
CA ILE A 42 3.60 11.84 -9.09
C ILE A 42 4.58 12.89 -9.60
N TYR A 43 4.14 14.13 -9.79
CA TYR A 43 5.00 15.23 -10.23
C TYR A 43 5.14 16.28 -9.10
N ASP A 44 6.35 16.78 -8.92
CA ASP A 44 6.61 17.92 -8.03
C ASP A 44 6.09 19.23 -8.68
N GLN A 45 6.22 20.33 -7.93
CA GLN A 45 5.81 21.67 -8.41
C GLN A 45 6.60 22.16 -9.64
N ASN A 46 7.72 21.50 -9.96
CA ASN A 46 8.59 21.82 -11.08
C ASN A 46 8.37 20.86 -12.28
N GLY A 47 7.43 19.91 -12.17
CA GLY A 47 7.15 18.91 -13.20
C GLY A 47 8.12 17.72 -13.23
N ASN A 48 8.94 17.53 -12.20
CA ASN A 48 9.80 16.34 -12.08
C ASN A 48 9.05 15.20 -11.40
N LEU A 49 9.36 13.96 -11.78
CA LEU A 49 8.85 12.78 -11.10
C LEU A 49 9.26 12.77 -9.63
N ASN A 50 8.28 12.59 -8.74
CA ASN A 50 8.44 12.54 -7.29
C ASN A 50 7.86 11.21 -6.77
N PRO A 51 8.65 10.13 -6.81
CA PRO A 51 8.21 8.83 -6.30
C PRO A 51 8.06 8.84 -4.78
N GLU A 52 7.11 8.04 -4.30
CA GLU A 52 7.05 7.69 -2.89
C GLU A 52 8.02 6.51 -2.65
N LEU A 53 8.97 6.71 -1.73
CA LEU A 53 9.96 5.69 -1.38
C LEU A 53 9.68 5.14 0.02
N THR A 54 9.51 3.83 0.11
CA THR A 54 9.15 3.15 1.36
C THR A 54 10.00 1.90 1.56
N ILE A 55 10.20 1.55 2.84
CA ILE A 55 10.86 0.31 3.23
C ILE A 55 9.78 -0.61 3.78
N THR A 56 9.70 -1.81 3.25
CA THR A 56 8.69 -2.81 3.60
C THR A 56 9.33 -4.09 4.14
N ASN A 57 8.53 -4.89 4.83
CA ASN A 57 8.91 -6.24 5.25
C ASN A 57 9.06 -7.19 4.04
N ALA A 58 9.65 -8.37 4.25
CA ALA A 58 9.88 -9.33 3.16
C ALA A 58 8.61 -9.70 2.36
N ASN A 59 7.46 -9.70 3.03
CA ASN A 59 6.17 -10.03 2.41
C ASN A 59 5.45 -8.82 1.77
N LYS A 60 6.02 -7.60 1.83
CA LYS A 60 5.45 -6.36 1.27
C LYS A 60 4.07 -6.00 1.83
N THR A 61 3.76 -6.47 3.03
CA THR A 61 2.46 -6.27 3.68
C THR A 61 2.45 -5.09 4.65
N ALA A 62 3.63 -4.69 5.14
CA ALA A 62 3.76 -3.62 6.12
C ALA A 62 4.98 -2.74 5.79
N GLN A 63 4.76 -1.43 5.89
CA GLN A 63 5.85 -0.46 5.91
C GLN A 63 6.57 -0.55 7.25
N THR A 64 7.90 -0.65 7.20
CA THR A 64 8.79 -0.77 8.37
C THR A 64 9.70 0.45 8.52
N GLY A 65 9.93 1.17 7.42
CA GLY A 65 10.75 2.38 7.41
C GLY A 65 10.49 3.30 6.24
N ARG A 66 11.29 4.36 6.19
CA ARG A 66 11.31 5.36 5.13
C ARG A 66 12.75 5.65 4.75
N ILE A 67 12.88 6.24 3.56
CA ILE A 67 14.14 6.63 2.95
C ILE A 67 14.00 8.06 2.43
N SER A 68 15.09 8.82 2.44
CA SER A 68 15.13 10.16 1.86
C SER A 68 14.93 10.11 0.34
N SER A 69 14.49 11.21 -0.26
CA SER A 69 14.20 11.30 -1.70
C SER A 69 15.41 11.04 -2.60
N ASP A 70 16.63 11.21 -2.10
CA ASP A 70 17.90 10.95 -2.77
C ASP A 70 18.47 9.55 -2.47
N ALA A 71 17.73 8.73 -1.71
CA ALA A 71 18.10 7.37 -1.31
C ALA A 71 19.40 7.25 -0.48
N THR A 72 19.75 8.29 0.30
CA THR A 72 20.99 8.32 1.10
C THR A 72 20.75 8.09 2.59
N GLU A 73 19.61 8.52 3.12
CA GLU A 73 19.25 8.41 4.53
C GLU A 73 18.05 7.49 4.72
N PHE A 74 18.09 6.66 5.76
CA PHE A 74 17.08 5.64 6.06
C PHE A 74 16.68 5.76 7.54
N TRP A 75 15.41 5.54 7.86
CA TRP A 75 14.94 5.54 9.25
C TRP A 75 13.74 4.62 9.44
N PHE A 76 13.59 4.11 10.67
CA PHE A 76 12.44 3.30 11.06
C PHE A 76 11.23 4.19 11.37
N LEU A 77 10.02 3.66 11.18
CA LEU A 77 8.78 4.41 11.44
C LEU A 77 8.61 4.82 12.91
N ASP A 78 9.11 4.00 13.83
CA ASP A 78 9.05 4.24 15.27
C ASP A 78 10.06 5.29 15.75
N ASN A 79 11.12 5.56 14.97
CA ASN A 79 12.21 6.47 15.33
C ASN A 79 12.63 7.37 14.15
N PRO A 80 11.77 8.31 13.71
CA PRO A 80 12.04 9.13 12.54
C PRO A 80 13.19 10.15 12.70
N ASN A 81 13.57 10.46 13.93
CA ASN A 81 14.68 11.38 14.22
C ASN A 81 16.05 10.71 14.10
N GLN A 82 16.09 9.37 14.09
CA GLN A 82 17.34 8.62 13.99
C GLN A 82 17.52 8.13 12.56
N LYS A 83 18.37 8.84 11.83
CA LYS A 83 18.72 8.53 10.45
C LYS A 83 19.99 7.69 10.40
N TYR A 84 20.02 6.79 9.45
CA TYR A 84 21.10 5.86 9.19
C TYR A 84 21.51 5.97 7.73
N ASP A 85 22.77 5.69 7.42
CA ASP A 85 23.16 5.34 6.05
C ASP A 85 22.66 3.93 5.68
N PHE A 86 22.85 3.52 4.43
CA PHE A 86 22.39 2.22 3.96
C PHE A 86 22.96 1.05 4.78
N ASP A 87 24.29 1.01 5.00
CA ASP A 87 24.93 -0.17 5.60
C ASP A 87 24.55 -0.28 7.08
N GLN A 88 24.46 0.86 7.78
CA GLN A 88 23.96 0.96 9.14
C GLN A 88 22.49 0.49 9.22
N PHE A 89 21.63 1.03 8.35
CA PHE A 89 20.22 0.69 8.35
C PHE A 89 20.01 -0.79 8.04
N PHE A 90 20.69 -1.32 7.02
CA PHE A 90 20.61 -2.73 6.64
C PHE A 90 21.02 -3.62 7.81
N SER A 91 22.14 -3.31 8.47
CA SER A 91 22.60 -4.05 9.65
C SER A 91 21.57 -3.99 10.79
N GLU A 92 21.06 -2.81 11.14
CA GLU A 92 20.07 -2.66 12.21
C GLU A 92 18.74 -3.34 11.86
N TYR A 93 18.31 -3.26 10.61
CA TYR A 93 17.12 -3.94 10.12
C TYR A 93 17.27 -5.46 10.24
N TYR A 94 18.37 -6.00 9.73
CA TYR A 94 18.64 -7.43 9.76
C TYR A 94 18.76 -7.95 11.21
N LYS A 95 19.34 -7.17 12.13
CA LYS A 95 19.36 -7.52 13.57
C LYS A 95 17.96 -7.60 14.18
N ARG A 96 17.04 -6.72 13.78
CA ARG A 96 15.67 -6.66 14.34
C ARG A 96 14.77 -7.76 13.77
N PHE A 97 14.86 -8.02 12.48
CA PHE A 97 13.89 -8.86 11.76
C PHE A 97 14.48 -10.18 11.23
N ASN A 98 15.80 -10.35 11.29
CA ASN A 98 16.54 -11.52 10.79
C ASN A 98 16.30 -11.80 9.29
N GLU A 99 16.00 -10.76 8.52
CA GLU A 99 15.75 -10.80 7.08
C GLU A 99 16.16 -9.46 6.44
N PRO A 100 16.50 -9.43 5.13
CA PRO A 100 16.70 -8.18 4.43
C PRO A 100 15.38 -7.42 4.26
N PHE A 101 15.44 -6.10 4.18
CA PHE A 101 14.27 -5.29 3.84
C PHE A 101 14.01 -5.28 2.34
N VAL A 102 12.78 -4.93 1.96
CA VAL A 102 12.38 -4.71 0.57
C VAL A 102 12.16 -3.21 0.37
N LEU A 103 12.81 -2.64 -0.63
CA LEU A 103 12.57 -1.25 -1.04
C LEU A 103 11.38 -1.21 -2.01
N GLU A 104 10.43 -0.32 -1.75
CA GLU A 104 9.35 -0.01 -2.67
C GLU A 104 9.51 1.42 -3.20
N ILE A 105 9.41 1.56 -4.52
CA ILE A 105 9.35 2.83 -5.24
C ILE A 105 8.01 2.90 -5.93
N LYS A 106 7.19 3.88 -5.56
CA LYS A 106 5.82 4.01 -6.05
C LYS A 106 5.62 5.29 -6.86
N TYR A 107 5.11 5.10 -8.08
CA TYR A 107 4.68 6.15 -9.00
C TYR A 107 3.17 6.03 -9.22
N GLY A 108 2.38 6.72 -8.41
CA GLY A 108 0.91 6.68 -8.49
C GLY A 108 0.39 5.26 -8.26
N SER A 109 -0.12 4.62 -9.31
CA SER A 109 -0.66 3.26 -9.26
C SER A 109 0.38 2.16 -9.49
N PHE A 110 1.62 2.51 -9.86
CA PHE A 110 2.70 1.55 -10.12
C PHE A 110 3.65 1.46 -8.92
N SER A 111 3.93 0.25 -8.45
CA SER A 111 4.93 -0.02 -7.43
C SER A 111 6.03 -0.93 -7.98
N PHE A 112 7.28 -0.52 -7.80
CA PHE A 112 8.48 -1.30 -8.10
C PHE A 112 9.09 -1.77 -6.78
N PHE A 113 9.47 -3.04 -6.72
CA PHE A 113 10.03 -3.63 -5.51
C PHE A 113 11.44 -4.14 -5.79
N ASP A 114 12.40 -3.72 -4.97
CA ASP A 114 13.74 -4.27 -4.92
C ASP A 114 13.88 -5.14 -3.68
N GLU A 115 13.85 -6.46 -3.90
CA GLU A 115 14.09 -7.49 -2.89
C GLU A 115 15.59 -7.81 -2.73
N TYR A 116 16.44 -7.28 -3.61
CA TYR A 116 17.86 -7.59 -3.68
C TYR A 116 18.70 -6.34 -3.45
N VAL A 117 18.37 -5.58 -2.40
CA VAL A 117 19.00 -4.29 -2.05
C VAL A 117 20.53 -4.35 -1.82
N LEU A 118 21.08 -5.55 -1.64
CA LEU A 118 22.52 -5.80 -1.58
C LEU A 118 23.18 -5.89 -2.96
N ALA A 119 22.45 -6.38 -3.96
CA ALA A 119 22.91 -6.53 -5.34
C ALA A 119 22.68 -5.23 -6.14
N VAL A 120 21.51 -4.61 -5.97
CA VAL A 120 21.19 -3.30 -6.53
C VAL A 120 20.99 -2.35 -5.37
N ARG A 121 21.84 -1.32 -5.29
CA ARG A 121 21.72 -0.34 -4.21
C ARG A 121 20.49 0.55 -4.46
N PRO A 122 19.79 1.02 -3.41
CA PRO A 122 18.55 1.81 -3.55
C PRO A 122 18.61 2.99 -4.51
N LYS A 123 19.75 3.69 -4.56
CA LYS A 123 19.95 4.83 -5.47
C LYS A 123 19.93 4.39 -6.94
N GLN A 124 20.63 3.32 -7.28
CA GLN A 124 20.65 2.77 -8.64
C GLN A 124 19.29 2.22 -9.04
N PHE A 125 18.55 1.63 -8.10
CA PHE A 125 17.18 1.19 -8.36
C PHE A 125 16.24 2.37 -8.62
N LEU A 126 16.38 3.46 -7.85
CA LEU A 126 15.65 4.71 -8.09
C LEU A 126 15.91 5.26 -9.49
N GLU A 127 17.18 5.35 -9.90
CA GLU A 127 17.55 5.78 -11.26
C GLU A 127 16.97 4.87 -12.34
N PHE A 128 16.95 3.55 -12.13
CA PHE A 128 16.38 2.59 -13.08
C PHE A 128 14.86 2.75 -13.25
N THR A 129 14.14 3.07 -12.17
CA THR A 129 12.67 3.21 -12.20
C THR A 129 12.18 4.55 -12.75
N ASN A 130 13.10 5.50 -12.97
CA ASN A 130 12.81 6.84 -13.47
C ASN A 130 12.98 6.91 -15.01
N TRP A 131 12.11 6.20 -15.74
CA TRP A 131 12.16 6.05 -17.22
C TRP A 131 11.32 7.07 -17.97
#